data_AF-A0A656HG59-F1
#
_entry.id   AF-A0A656HG59-F1
#
_cell.length_a   1.000
_cell.length_b   1.000
_cell.length_c   1.000
_cell.angle_alpha   90.00
_cell.angle_beta   90.00
_cell.angle_gamma   90.00
#
_symmetry.space_group_name_H-M   'P 1'
#
loop_
_entity.id
_entity.type
_entity.pdbx_description
1 polymer ?
#
loop_
_entity_poly.entity_id
_entity_poly.type
_entity_poly.pdbx_seq_one_letter_code
_entity_poly.pdbx_strand_id
1 'polypeptide(L)'
;MNHHYLSVCAAAALLLAGCASVPPEEQLNREMAGVSGKSPIFAAGYRDGCQSGLSAGGNRAFAYAKDLGKISNAEYKLGWEDGFRICQSRQVQRNNERNGYDGFGSPYSWFPRTGVTIGVEL
;
A
#
# COMPACT_ATOMS: atom_id res chain seq x y z
N MET A 1 -2.65 16.03 44.44
CA MET A 1 -3.78 15.38 43.76
C MET A 1 -3.75 15.46 42.23
N ASN A 2 -2.80 16.15 41.57
CA ASN A 2 -2.84 16.38 40.11
C ASN A 2 -1.98 15.42 39.25
N HIS A 3 -1.00 14.72 39.83
CA HIS A 3 -0.13 13.80 39.08
C HIS A 3 -0.83 12.51 38.64
N HIS A 4 -1.81 12.03 39.40
CA HIS A 4 -2.57 10.83 39.03
C HIS A 4 -3.45 11.08 37.80
N TYR A 5 -4.08 12.26 37.70
CA TYR A 5 -4.85 12.65 36.51
C TYR A 5 -3.96 12.81 35.28
N LEU A 6 -2.77 13.39 35.43
CA LEU A 6 -1.79 13.53 34.35
C LEU A 6 -1.32 12.17 33.80
N SER A 7 -1.07 11.21 34.69
CA SER A 7 -0.67 9.84 34.32
C SER A 7 -1.80 9.07 33.63
N VAL A 8 -3.03 9.18 34.15
CA VAL A 8 -4.23 8.54 33.55
C VAL A 8 -4.54 9.13 32.17
N CYS A 9 -4.43 10.45 31.99
CA CYS A 9 -4.62 11.08 30.68
C CYS A 9 -3.56 10.66 29.66
N ALA A 10 -2.29 10.53 30.07
CA ALA A 10 -1.22 10.07 29.18
C ALA A 10 -1.41 8.60 28.76
N ALA A 11 -1.81 7.73 29.70
CA ALA A 11 -2.14 6.33 29.41
C ALA A 11 -3.36 6.22 28.48
N ALA A 12 -4.40 7.03 28.70
CA ALA A 12 -5.58 7.08 27.84
C ALA A 12 -5.24 7.54 26.40
N ALA A 13 -4.36 8.54 26.26
CA ALA A 13 -3.93 9.03 24.95
C ALA A 13 -3.12 7.99 24.15
N LEU A 14 -2.30 7.18 24.83
CA LEU A 14 -1.55 6.07 24.22
C LEU A 14 -2.48 4.94 23.72
N LEU A 15 -3.58 4.67 24.41
CA LEU A 15 -4.58 3.68 24.00
C LEU A 15 -5.41 4.12 22.78
N LEU A 16 -5.48 5.43 22.50
CA LEU A 16 -6.19 6.00 21.35
C LEU A 16 -5.35 6.06 20.06
N ALA A 17 -4.06 5.72 20.10
CA ALA A 17 -3.19 5.72 18.92
C ALA A 17 -3.38 4.50 17.98
N GLY A 18 -4.43 3.68 18.20
CA GLY A 18 -4.61 2.36 17.60
C GLY A 18 -5.03 2.27 16.13
N CYS A 19 -5.14 3.37 15.37
CA CYS A 19 -5.50 3.34 13.94
C CYS A 19 -4.37 3.85 13.05
N ALA A 20 -3.22 3.16 13.04
CA ALA A 20 -2.11 3.52 12.19
C ALA A 20 -2.33 3.03 10.74
N SER A 21 -2.94 3.86 9.90
CA SER A 21 -2.83 3.72 8.44
C SER A 21 -1.42 4.10 8.00
N VAL A 22 -0.77 3.29 7.17
CA VAL A 22 0.53 3.65 6.60
C VAL A 22 0.34 4.82 5.62
N PRO A 23 1.06 5.95 5.78
CA PRO A 23 0.99 7.02 4.81
C PRO A 23 1.60 6.58 3.46
N PRO A 24 1.14 7.13 2.33
CA PRO A 24 1.57 6.70 0.99
C PRO A 24 3.08 6.83 0.77
N GLU A 25 3.70 7.90 1.28
CA GLU A 25 5.15 8.11 1.19
C GLU A 25 5.95 6.97 1.81
N GLU A 26 5.50 6.48 2.97
CA GLU A 26 6.18 5.47 3.76
C GLU A 26 6.02 4.10 3.11
N GLN A 27 4.84 3.84 2.53
CA GLN A 27 4.66 2.66 1.68
C GLN A 27 5.62 2.70 0.49
N LEU A 28 5.73 3.83 -0.22
CA LEU A 28 6.62 3.95 -1.36
C LEU A 28 8.10 3.77 -0.96
N ASN A 29 8.53 4.36 0.16
CA ASN A 29 9.88 4.21 0.70
C ASN A 29 10.25 2.75 0.96
N ARG A 30 9.31 1.96 1.49
CA ARG A 30 9.54 0.52 1.70
C ARG A 30 9.66 -0.26 0.39
N GLU A 31 8.87 0.08 -0.62
CA GLU A 31 8.98 -0.54 -1.95
C GLU A 31 10.31 -0.18 -2.65
N MET A 32 10.89 0.98 -2.31
CA MET A 32 12.19 1.46 -2.82
C MET A 32 13.40 0.79 -2.15
N ALA A 33 13.24 0.14 -0.99
CA ALA A 33 14.35 -0.45 -0.24
C ALA A 33 15.18 -1.47 -1.06
N GLY A 34 14.51 -2.23 -1.94
CA GLY A 34 15.14 -3.22 -2.82
C GLY A 34 15.94 -2.64 -4.01
N VAL A 35 16.02 -1.31 -4.11
CA VAL A 35 16.67 -0.57 -5.22
C VAL A 35 17.95 0.14 -4.75
N SER A 36 18.31 -0.02 -3.48
CA SER A 36 19.56 0.50 -2.93
C SER A 36 20.77 -0.06 -3.71
N GLY A 37 21.56 0.83 -4.31
CA GLY A 37 22.74 0.45 -5.11
C GLY A 37 22.54 0.42 -6.63
N LYS A 38 21.33 0.73 -7.14
CA LYS A 38 21.09 0.93 -8.59
C LYS A 38 21.47 2.36 -9.01
N SER A 39 21.59 2.60 -10.32
CA SER A 39 21.85 3.94 -10.84
C SER A 39 20.71 4.92 -10.46
N PRO A 40 21.00 6.23 -10.27
CA PRO A 40 19.97 7.21 -9.92
C PRO A 40 18.84 7.30 -10.95
N ILE A 41 19.15 7.07 -12.23
CA ILE A 41 18.17 7.10 -13.32
C ILE A 41 17.25 5.88 -13.26
N PHE A 42 17.80 4.68 -13.01
CA PHE A 42 16.99 3.49 -12.74
C PHE A 42 16.09 3.69 -11.52
N ALA A 43 16.64 4.23 -10.41
CA ALA A 43 15.88 4.45 -9.19
C ALA A 43 14.74 5.46 -9.38
N ALA A 44 14.96 6.52 -10.16
CA ALA A 44 13.91 7.47 -10.53
C ALA A 44 12.80 6.78 -11.36
N GLY A 45 13.18 5.99 -12.36
CA GLY A 45 12.25 5.19 -13.15
C GLY A 45 11.44 4.23 -12.28
N TYR A 46 12.12 3.48 -11.42
CA TYR A 46 11.50 2.53 -10.50
C TYR A 46 10.51 3.18 -9.56
N ARG A 47 10.85 4.35 -8.99
CA ARG A 47 9.93 5.08 -8.11
C ARG A 47 8.64 5.46 -8.83
N ASP A 48 8.75 6.06 -10.01
CA ASP A 48 7.61 6.49 -10.82
C ASP A 48 6.77 5.28 -11.29
N GLY A 49 7.45 4.20 -11.68
CA GLY A 49 6.84 2.92 -12.04
C GLY A 49 6.10 2.30 -10.88
N CYS A 50 6.70 2.26 -9.69
CA CYS A 50 6.09 1.70 -8.49
C CYS A 50 4.84 2.47 -8.09
N GLN A 51 4.89 3.80 -8.10
CA GLN A 51 3.71 4.64 -7.84
C GLN A 51 2.56 4.31 -8.81
N SER A 52 2.88 4.15 -10.10
CA SER A 52 1.94 3.73 -11.13
C SER A 52 1.38 2.33 -10.90
N GLY A 53 2.24 1.39 -10.49
CA GLY A 53 1.86 0.01 -10.19
C GLY A 53 0.94 -0.09 -8.96
N LEU A 54 1.23 0.67 -7.90
CA LEU A 54 0.37 0.76 -6.72
C LEU A 54 -1.02 1.29 -7.07
N SER A 55 -1.08 2.34 -7.90
CA SER A 55 -2.33 2.89 -8.43
C SER A 55 -3.11 1.85 -9.26
N ALA A 56 -2.43 1.19 -10.21
CA ALA A 56 -3.01 0.15 -11.05
C ALA A 56 -3.44 -1.10 -10.27
N GLY A 57 -2.79 -1.37 -9.13
CA GLY A 57 -3.20 -2.40 -8.18
C GLY A 57 -4.39 -1.99 -7.30
N GLY A 58 -4.96 -0.79 -7.48
CA GLY A 58 -6.16 -0.33 -6.77
C GLY A 58 -5.90 0.50 -5.52
N ASN A 59 -4.65 0.91 -5.25
CA ASN A 59 -4.36 1.85 -4.17
C ASN A 59 -4.65 3.28 -4.62
N ARG A 60 -5.77 3.84 -4.15
CA ARG A 60 -6.26 5.17 -4.53
C ARG A 60 -5.39 6.33 -4.03
N ALA A 61 -4.47 6.08 -3.11
CA ALA A 61 -3.57 7.10 -2.60
C ALA A 61 -2.42 7.43 -3.56
N PHE A 62 -2.25 6.63 -4.63
CA PHE A 62 -1.22 6.82 -5.65
C PHE A 62 -1.84 7.08 -7.02
N ALA A 63 -1.11 7.80 -7.86
CA ALA A 63 -1.49 8.12 -9.23
C ALA A 63 -0.41 7.63 -10.22
N TYR A 64 -0.84 7.38 -11.46
CA TYR A 64 0.08 7.07 -12.56
C TYR A 64 1.12 8.17 -12.74
N ALA A 65 2.38 7.78 -12.80
CA ALA A 65 3.55 8.63 -12.97
C ALA A 65 4.50 7.99 -13.98
N LYS A 66 4.68 8.64 -15.13
CA LYS A 66 5.68 8.24 -16.14
C LYS A 66 6.21 9.49 -16.82
N ASP A 67 7.50 9.75 -16.64
CA ASP A 67 8.17 10.90 -17.25
C ASP A 67 8.50 10.59 -18.71
N LEU A 68 7.72 11.16 -19.62
CA LEU A 68 7.89 10.98 -21.07
C LEU A 68 9.18 11.61 -21.59
N GLY A 69 9.77 12.57 -20.89
CA GLY A 69 11.08 13.12 -21.26
C GLY A 69 12.22 12.13 -20.97
N LYS A 70 12.10 11.39 -19.87
CA LYS A 70 13.13 10.42 -19.42
C LYS A 70 12.95 9.02 -20.00
N ILE A 71 11.79 8.70 -20.59
CA ILE A 71 11.52 7.36 -21.13
C ILE A 71 12.44 6.95 -22.29
N SER A 72 13.08 7.92 -22.94
CA SER A 72 14.12 7.69 -23.95
C SER A 72 15.38 7.04 -23.35
N ASN A 73 15.63 7.23 -22.06
CA ASN A 73 16.73 6.59 -21.35
C ASN A 73 16.35 5.14 -20.99
N ALA A 74 17.17 4.20 -21.44
CA ALA A 74 16.94 2.77 -21.24
C ALA A 74 16.92 2.36 -19.75
N GLU A 75 17.75 2.98 -18.89
CA GLU A 75 17.77 2.69 -17.46
C GLU A 75 16.49 3.19 -16.77
N TYR A 76 16.02 4.38 -17.13
CA TYR A 76 14.77 4.92 -16.60
C TYR A 76 13.60 4.02 -17.02
N LYS A 77 13.54 3.65 -18.31
CA LYS A 77 12.50 2.76 -18.85
C LYS A 77 12.50 1.42 -18.14
N LEU A 78 13.65 0.78 -17.99
CA LEU A 78 13.78 -0.51 -17.31
C LEU A 78 13.37 -0.39 -15.84
N GLY A 79 13.84 0.65 -15.14
CA GLY A 79 13.44 0.92 -13.77
C GLY A 79 11.92 1.06 -13.65
N TRP A 80 11.31 1.85 -14.54
CA TRP A 80 9.87 2.07 -14.58
C TRP A 80 9.07 0.78 -14.79
N GLU A 81 9.47 -0.05 -15.75
CA GLU A 81 8.81 -1.32 -16.03
C GLU A 81 8.92 -2.30 -14.85
N ASP A 82 10.09 -2.40 -14.22
CA ASP A 82 10.31 -3.25 -13.04
C ASP A 82 9.50 -2.77 -11.84
N GLY A 83 9.58 -1.47 -11.52
CA GLY A 83 8.83 -0.87 -10.42
C GLY A 83 7.32 -1.05 -10.59
N PHE A 84 6.80 -0.82 -11.79
CA PHE A 84 5.38 -1.00 -12.12
C PHE A 84 4.94 -2.44 -11.84
N ARG A 85 5.62 -3.42 -12.45
CA ARG A 85 5.25 -4.84 -12.36
C ARG A 85 5.32 -5.35 -10.93
N ILE A 86 6.39 -5.02 -10.21
CA ILE A 86 6.60 -5.50 -8.83
C ILE A 86 5.55 -4.91 -7.89
N CYS A 87 5.38 -3.58 -7.91
CA CYS A 87 4.49 -2.92 -6.98
C CYS A 87 3.00 -3.18 -7.28
N GLN A 88 2.63 -3.35 -8.56
CA GLN A 88 1.28 -3.79 -8.94
C GLN A 88 0.98 -5.19 -8.38
N SER A 89 1.87 -6.16 -8.63
CA SER A 89 1.69 -7.53 -8.13
C SER A 89 1.55 -7.56 -6.61
N ARG A 90 2.43 -6.84 -5.88
CA ARG A 90 2.35 -6.74 -4.42
C ARG A 90 1.05 -6.09 -3.94
N GLN A 91 0.58 -5.04 -4.60
CA GLN A 91 -0.67 -4.40 -4.21
C GLN A 91 -1.89 -5.30 -4.45
N VAL A 92 -1.91 -6.03 -5.57
CA VAL A 92 -2.95 -7.02 -5.85
C VAL A 92 -2.94 -8.13 -4.79
N GLN A 93 -1.76 -8.64 -4.42
CA GLN A 93 -1.63 -9.63 -3.35
C GLN A 93 -2.16 -9.11 -2.01
N ARG A 94 -1.81 -7.87 -1.62
CA ARG A 94 -2.34 -7.24 -0.40
C ARG A 94 -3.86 -7.11 -0.43
N ASN A 95 -4.44 -6.76 -1.57
CA ASN A 95 -5.90 -6.68 -1.71
C ASN A 95 -6.55 -8.06 -1.58
N ASN A 96 -5.94 -9.08 -2.19
CA ASN A 96 -6.43 -10.45 -2.13
C ASN A 96 -6.38 -10.99 -0.69
N GLU A 97 -5.30 -10.73 0.04
CA GLU A 97 -5.15 -11.12 1.44
C GLU A 97 -6.19 -10.43 2.32
N ARG A 98 -6.41 -9.12 2.12
CA ARG A 98 -7.48 -8.38 2.80
C ARG A 98 -8.85 -8.99 2.52
N ASN A 99 -9.17 -9.26 1.26
CA ASN A 99 -10.45 -9.83 0.85
C ASN A 99 -10.63 -11.29 1.32
N GLY A 100 -9.54 -12.06 1.42
CA GLY A 100 -9.55 -13.44 1.88
C GLY A 100 -9.86 -13.56 3.38
N TYR A 101 -9.38 -12.62 4.19
CA TYR A 101 -9.70 -12.55 5.63
C TYR A 101 -11.18 -12.22 5.89
N ASP A 102 -11.84 -11.52 4.96
CA ASP A 102 -13.28 -11.24 5.00
C ASP A 102 -14.15 -12.43 4.50
N GLY A 103 -13.53 -13.50 4.00
CA GLY A 103 -14.21 -14.74 3.55
C GLY A 103 -14.48 -15.75 4.68
N PHE A 104 -15.29 -16.78 4.38
CA PHE A 104 -15.84 -17.83 5.25
C PHE A 104 -14.88 -18.59 6.22
N GLY A 105 -13.60 -18.22 6.31
CA GLY A 105 -12.57 -18.85 7.16
C GLY A 105 -12.03 -17.97 8.30
N SER A 106 -12.61 -16.81 8.59
CA SER A 106 -12.16 -15.99 9.73
C SER A 106 -12.49 -16.69 11.07
N PRO A 107 -11.52 -16.91 11.97
CA PRO A 107 -11.73 -17.56 13.27
C PRO A 107 -12.63 -16.75 14.24
N TYR A 108 -13.04 -15.53 13.86
CA TYR A 108 -13.93 -14.65 14.61
C TYR A 108 -15.18 -14.22 13.83
N SER A 109 -15.74 -15.11 13.00
CA SER A 109 -16.99 -14.87 12.28
C SER A 109 -18.25 -14.99 13.17
N TRP A 110 -18.32 -14.22 14.26
CA TRP A 110 -19.52 -14.10 15.10
C TRP A 110 -20.59 -13.14 14.55
N PHE A 111 -20.29 -12.42 13.46
CA PHE A 111 -21.25 -11.55 12.78
C PHE A 111 -21.64 -12.18 11.44
N PRO A 112 -22.91 -12.58 11.24
CA PRO A 112 -23.40 -12.87 9.91
C PRO A 112 -23.41 -11.55 9.14
N ARG A 113 -22.49 -11.37 8.19
CA ARG A 113 -22.67 -10.29 7.20
C ARG A 113 -23.90 -10.67 6.38
N THR A 114 -24.90 -9.79 6.38
CA THR A 114 -25.90 -9.72 5.32
C THR A 114 -25.17 -9.41 4.02
N GLY A 115 -24.71 -10.45 3.35
CA GLY A 115 -24.09 -10.33 2.04
C GLY A 115 -25.12 -9.77 1.07
N VAL A 116 -24.81 -8.62 0.47
CA VAL A 116 -25.39 -8.25 -0.82
C VAL A 116 -24.82 -9.27 -1.81
N THR A 117 -25.57 -10.35 -2.04
CA THR A 117 -25.34 -11.23 -3.18
C THR A 117 -25.73 -10.45 -4.42
N ILE A 118 -24.76 -9.88 -5.13
CA ILE A 118 -24.98 -9.59 -6.55
C ILE A 118 -24.90 -10.95 -7.23
N GLY A 119 -26.05 -11.62 -7.32
CA GLY A 119 -26.19 -12.85 -8.09
C GLY A 119 -25.86 -12.55 -9.54
N VAL A 120 -24.81 -13.17 -10.06
CA VAL A 120 -24.74 -13.48 -11.49
C VAL A 120 -25.43 -14.83 -11.62
N GLU A 121 -26.74 -14.77 -11.89
CA GLU A 121 -27.50 -15.94 -12.29
C GLU A 121 -27.09 -16.28 -13.73
N LEU A 122 -26.51 -17.46 -13.92
CA LEU A 122 -26.32 -18.10 -15.23
C LEU A 122 -27.50 -19.03 -15.47
#